data_AF-A0A1A7BWN9-F1
#
_entry.id   AF-A0A1A7BWN9-F1
#
_cell.length_a   1.000
_cell.length_b   1.000
_cell.length_c   1.000
_cell.angle_alpha   90.00
_cell.angle_beta   90.00
_cell.angle_gamma   90.00
#
_symmetry.space_group_name_H-M   'P 1'
#
loop_
_entity.id
_entity.type
_entity.pdbx_description
1 polymer ?
#
loop_
_entity_poly.entity_id
_entity_poly.type
_entity_poly.pdbx_seq_one_letter_code
_entity_poly.pdbx_strand_id
1 'polypeptide(L)'
;MPIPDMSPHHLQRAWQSAARCDALMTPEESMRAYRHDPAWSNGIAMARFDNGAGDHVIGFFTAEGKAVLKGFDHESELSPHAQDEYAVWPGIYDGLPQELLDLLHHEAVDHEDVTFCCWSVDGVSWSTGTAQIAENMEDGAGWLLPMVQMDAQQFIEWAKHYYGDQFGKIGEAGLLAAFEK
;
A
#
# COMPACT_ATOMS: atom_id res chain seq x y z
N MET A 1 1.25 -14.21 8.33
CA MET A 1 1.06 -12.92 7.64
C MET A 1 2.02 -12.85 6.46
N PRO A 2 1.51 -12.71 5.22
CA PRO A 2 2.30 -12.40 4.04
C PRO A 2 3.14 -11.12 4.21
N ILE A 3 4.24 -11.01 3.46
CA ILE A 3 5.13 -9.83 3.40
C ILE A 3 5.39 -9.45 1.94
N PRO A 4 5.80 -8.21 1.64
CA PRO A 4 6.15 -7.83 0.29
C PRO A 4 7.32 -8.65 -0.26
N ASP A 5 7.28 -8.95 -1.56
CA ASP A 5 8.33 -9.69 -2.26
C ASP A 5 9.52 -8.78 -2.66
N MET A 6 9.25 -7.48 -2.77
CA MET A 6 10.24 -6.45 -3.14
C MET A 6 10.87 -5.81 -1.90
N SER A 7 12.14 -5.39 -2.00
CA SER A 7 12.73 -4.52 -0.97
C SER A 7 12.00 -3.17 -0.91
N PRO A 8 12.03 -2.46 0.24
CA PRO A 8 11.41 -1.14 0.39
C PRO A 8 11.70 -0.15 -0.76
N HIS A 9 12.95 -0.05 -1.19
CA HIS A 9 13.33 0.83 -2.31
C HIS A 9 12.67 0.43 -3.64
N HIS A 10 12.61 -0.87 -3.96
CA HIS A 10 11.96 -1.32 -5.19
C HIS A 10 10.44 -1.15 -5.11
N LEU A 11 9.84 -1.39 -3.95
CA LEU A 11 8.42 -1.19 -3.72
C LEU A 11 8.03 0.29 -3.88
N GLN A 12 8.79 1.22 -3.29
CA GLN A 12 8.57 2.65 -3.46
C GLN A 12 8.60 3.05 -4.94
N ARG A 13 9.57 2.52 -5.71
CA ARG A 13 9.67 2.79 -7.15
C ARG A 13 8.47 2.25 -7.93
N ALA A 14 8.02 1.03 -7.63
CA ALA A 14 6.84 0.45 -8.27
C ALA A 14 5.61 1.34 -8.03
N TRP A 15 5.42 1.82 -6.80
CA TRP A 15 4.35 2.75 -6.46
C TRP A 15 4.47 4.11 -7.12
N GLN A 16 5.68 4.68 -7.20
CA GLN A 16 5.91 5.93 -7.91
C GLN A 16 5.52 5.79 -9.39
N SER A 17 5.89 4.68 -10.03
CA SER A 17 5.53 4.38 -11.41
C SER A 17 4.02 4.20 -11.57
N ALA A 18 3.37 3.44 -10.68
CA ALA A 18 1.92 3.26 -10.66
C ALA A 18 1.16 4.59 -10.50
N ALA A 19 1.57 5.44 -9.56
CA ALA A 19 0.98 6.75 -9.33
C ALA A 19 1.13 7.69 -10.53
N ARG A 20 2.27 7.64 -11.24
CA ARG A 20 2.47 8.41 -12.47
C ARG A 20 1.57 7.92 -13.59
N CYS A 21 1.42 6.61 -13.74
CA CYS A 21 0.52 6.02 -14.72
C CYS A 21 -0.95 6.36 -14.42
N ASP A 22 -1.38 6.26 -13.17
CA ASP A 22 -2.73 6.64 -12.73
C ASP A 22 -2.99 8.13 -12.99
N ALA A 23 -2.05 9.02 -12.64
CA ALA A 23 -2.22 10.45 -12.90
C ALA A 23 -2.41 10.83 -14.38
N LEU A 24 -1.89 10.01 -15.30
CA LEU A 24 -2.15 10.18 -16.74
C LEU A 24 -3.57 9.74 -17.12
N MET A 25 -4.08 8.67 -16.50
CA MET A 25 -5.40 8.10 -16.76
C MET A 25 -6.52 8.89 -16.07
N THR A 26 -6.24 9.43 -14.88
CA THR A 26 -7.19 10.01 -13.94
C THR A 26 -6.76 11.45 -13.59
N PRO A 27 -7.27 12.45 -14.33
CA PRO A 27 -6.92 13.84 -14.09
C PRO A 27 -7.34 14.33 -12.69
N GLU A 28 -8.49 13.87 -12.20
CA GLU A 28 -9.04 14.21 -10.89
C GLU A 28 -8.30 13.48 -9.77
N GLU A 29 -7.57 14.22 -8.93
CA GLU A 29 -6.65 13.63 -7.95
C GLU A 29 -7.36 12.81 -6.87
N SER A 30 -8.56 13.22 -6.47
CA SER A 30 -9.41 12.52 -5.49
C SER A 30 -9.86 11.14 -5.97
N MET A 31 -9.88 10.89 -7.28
CA MET A 31 -10.28 9.60 -7.84
C MET A 31 -9.10 8.68 -8.19
N ARG A 32 -7.86 9.13 -8.01
CA ARG A 32 -6.68 8.30 -8.29
C ARG A 32 -6.58 7.17 -7.27
N ALA A 33 -6.44 5.95 -7.76
CA ALA A 33 -6.20 4.78 -6.93
C ALA A 33 -4.78 4.79 -6.35
N TYR A 34 -3.80 5.27 -7.13
CA TYR A 34 -2.40 5.37 -6.73
C TYR A 34 -1.97 6.81 -6.50
N ARG A 35 -1.36 7.06 -5.34
CA ARG A 35 -0.76 8.34 -4.96
C ARG A 35 0.67 8.12 -4.46
N HIS A 36 1.56 9.05 -4.78
CA HIS A 36 2.93 9.08 -4.27
C HIS A 36 3.34 10.53 -4.02
N ASP A 37 3.69 10.84 -2.77
CA ASP A 37 4.23 12.11 -2.34
C ASP A 37 5.70 11.91 -1.93
N PRO A 38 6.67 12.33 -2.76
CA PRO A 38 8.09 12.19 -2.45
C PRO A 38 8.57 13.10 -1.30
N ALA A 39 7.76 14.06 -0.87
CA ALA A 39 8.12 15.09 0.10
C ALA A 39 7.07 15.24 1.21
N TRP A 40 6.42 14.13 1.57
CA TRP A 40 5.38 14.08 2.60
C TRP A 40 5.81 14.73 3.92
N SER A 41 7.02 14.38 4.38
CA SER A 41 7.66 15.02 5.52
C SER A 41 9.17 14.93 5.38
N ASN A 42 9.93 15.61 6.23
CA ASN A 42 11.39 15.75 6.19
C ASN A 42 12.13 14.42 5.91
N GLY A 43 12.48 14.16 4.64
CA GLY A 43 13.16 12.93 4.20
C GLY A 43 12.26 11.68 4.15
N ILE A 44 10.95 11.83 4.23
CA ILE A 44 9.97 10.75 4.20
C ILE A 44 9.07 10.92 2.97
N ALA A 45 9.00 9.87 2.16
CA ALA A 45 8.02 9.74 1.09
C ALA A 45 6.81 8.94 1.59
N MET A 46 5.62 9.29 1.10
CA MET A 46 4.38 8.54 1.31
C MET A 46 3.88 7.99 -0.02
N ALA A 47 3.34 6.77 0.00
CA ALA A 47 2.59 6.21 -1.11
C ALA A 47 1.30 5.60 -0.61
N ARG A 48 0.24 5.67 -1.41
CA ARG A 48 -1.07 5.10 -1.08
C ARG A 48 -1.68 4.44 -2.30
N PHE A 49 -2.16 3.22 -2.11
CA PHE A 49 -3.14 2.56 -2.95
C PHE A 49 -4.49 2.59 -2.25
N ASP A 50 -5.55 2.94 -2.97
CA ASP A 50 -6.92 3.03 -2.47
C ASP A 50 -7.85 2.63 -3.60
N ASN A 51 -8.58 1.52 -3.46
CA ASN A 51 -9.43 1.04 -4.54
C ASN A 51 -10.76 1.80 -4.65
N GLY A 52 -11.04 2.74 -3.74
CA GLY A 52 -12.30 3.48 -3.67
C GLY A 52 -13.50 2.65 -3.21
N ALA A 53 -13.28 1.41 -2.79
CA ALA A 53 -14.30 0.45 -2.35
C ALA A 53 -14.10 -0.01 -0.89
N GLY A 54 -13.20 0.63 -0.15
CA GLY A 54 -12.95 0.37 1.27
C GLY A 54 -11.57 -0.20 1.57
N ASP A 55 -10.83 -0.65 0.55
CA ASP A 55 -9.52 -1.28 0.75
C ASP A 55 -8.38 -0.34 0.37
N HIS A 56 -7.39 -0.26 1.24
CA HIS A 56 -6.25 0.62 1.02
C HIS A 56 -4.96 0.06 1.62
N VAL A 57 -3.85 0.48 1.01
CA VAL A 57 -2.52 0.28 1.54
C VAL A 57 -1.83 1.63 1.54
N ILE A 58 -1.25 2.01 2.67
CA ILE A 58 -0.41 3.20 2.80
C ILE A 58 0.98 2.81 3.26
N GLY A 59 1.98 3.42 2.67
CA GLY A 59 3.37 3.18 2.98
C GLY A 59 4.15 4.46 3.19
N PHE A 60 5.11 4.39 4.11
CA PHE A 60 6.08 5.45 4.35
C PHE A 60 7.49 4.92 4.13
N PHE A 61 8.32 5.69 3.45
CA PHE A 61 9.70 5.35 3.09
C PHE A 61 10.63 6.47 3.53
N THR A 62 11.60 6.15 4.38
CA THR A 62 12.58 7.10 4.92
C THR A 62 13.82 7.19 4.03
N ALA A 63 14.54 8.30 4.09
CA ALA A 63 15.81 8.49 3.40
C ALA A 63 16.90 7.48 3.84
N GLU A 64 16.79 6.96 5.07
CA GLU A 64 17.67 5.91 5.61
C GLU A 64 17.31 4.51 5.09
N GLY A 65 16.25 4.37 4.28
CA GLY A 65 15.81 3.11 3.68
C GLY A 65 14.79 2.32 4.51
N LYS A 66 14.48 2.76 5.74
CA LYS A 66 13.41 2.16 6.55
C LYS A 66 12.05 2.39 5.91
N ALA A 67 11.13 1.46 6.12
CA ALA A 67 9.77 1.59 5.63
C ALA A 67 8.74 0.94 6.54
N VAL A 68 7.49 1.42 6.45
CA VAL A 68 6.31 0.78 7.04
C VAL A 68 5.18 0.77 6.01
N LEU A 69 4.43 -0.33 5.98
CA LEU A 69 3.22 -0.53 5.19
C LEU A 69 2.09 -0.89 6.15
N LYS A 70 1.00 -0.17 6.05
CA LYS A 70 -0.27 -0.46 6.72
C LYS A 70 -1.28 -0.79 5.63
N GLY A 71 -1.89 -1.96 5.71
CA GLY A 71 -2.98 -2.34 4.82
C GLY A 71 -4.28 -2.58 5.57
N PHE A 72 -5.37 -2.32 4.88
CA PHE A 72 -6.72 -2.49 5.35
C PHE A 72 -7.56 -3.15 4.27
N ASP A 73 -8.10 -4.31 4.61
CA ASP A 73 -9.14 -5.01 3.86
C ASP A 73 -10.45 -4.85 4.62
N HIS A 74 -11.43 -4.17 4.02
CA HIS A 74 -12.67 -3.84 4.70
C HIS A 74 -13.55 -5.07 4.98
N GLU A 75 -13.38 -6.17 4.23
CA GLU A 75 -14.12 -7.42 4.41
C GLU A 75 -13.40 -8.43 5.32
N SER A 76 -12.14 -8.15 5.69
CA SER A 76 -11.36 -9.03 6.56
C SER A 76 -12.01 -9.21 7.93
N GLU A 77 -11.98 -10.44 8.45
CA GLU A 77 -12.42 -10.72 9.82
C GLU A 77 -11.51 -10.12 10.90
N LEU A 78 -10.33 -9.62 10.52
CA LEU A 78 -9.40 -8.89 11.41
C LEU A 78 -9.71 -7.40 11.45
N SER A 79 -10.59 -6.91 10.56
CA SER A 79 -11.00 -5.51 10.53
C SER A 79 -11.47 -5.08 11.92
N PRO A 80 -11.06 -3.90 12.42
CA PRO A 80 -11.60 -3.35 13.66
C PRO A 80 -13.12 -3.26 13.63
N HIS A 81 -13.70 -3.00 12.45
CA HIS A 81 -15.16 -2.91 12.25
C HIS A 81 -15.87 -4.26 12.38
N ALA A 82 -15.14 -5.37 12.32
CA ALA A 82 -15.64 -6.71 12.61
C ALA A 82 -15.47 -7.10 14.10
N GLN A 83 -14.83 -6.27 14.92
CA GLN A 83 -14.62 -6.52 16.35
C GLN A 83 -15.66 -5.78 17.20
N ASP A 84 -16.02 -6.37 18.34
CA ASP A 84 -17.01 -5.80 19.28
C ASP A 84 -16.61 -4.41 19.81
N GLU A 85 -15.31 -4.12 19.92
CA GLU A 85 -14.77 -2.89 20.51
C GLU A 85 -14.24 -1.88 19.48
N TYR A 86 -14.40 -2.12 18.17
CA TYR A 86 -13.73 -1.33 17.12
C TYR A 86 -12.21 -1.24 17.32
N ALA A 87 -11.62 -2.29 17.89
CA ALA A 87 -10.22 -2.32 18.27
C ALA A 87 -9.34 -2.98 17.19
N VAL A 88 -8.11 -2.49 17.06
CA VAL A 88 -7.07 -3.12 16.24
C VAL A 88 -6.86 -4.56 16.70
N TRP A 89 -6.77 -5.49 15.75
CA TRP A 89 -6.51 -6.89 16.06
C TRP A 89 -5.20 -7.04 16.86
N PRO A 90 -5.21 -7.76 17.99
CA PRO A 90 -4.04 -7.86 18.86
C PRO A 90 -2.80 -8.35 18.12
N GLY A 91 -1.70 -7.60 18.29
CA GLY A 91 -0.39 -7.96 17.79
C GLY A 91 -0.07 -7.52 16.37
N ILE A 92 -0.93 -6.77 15.68
CA ILE A 92 -0.62 -6.20 14.35
C ILE A 92 0.64 -5.31 14.40
N TYR A 93 0.78 -4.49 15.44
CA TYR A 93 1.88 -3.54 15.60
C TYR A 93 3.00 -4.00 16.54
N ASP A 94 2.93 -5.23 17.08
CA ASP A 94 3.91 -5.71 18.04
C ASP A 94 5.32 -5.76 17.43
N GLY A 95 6.27 -5.01 18.01
CA GLY A 95 7.65 -4.95 17.52
C GLY A 95 7.91 -3.89 16.43
N LEU A 96 6.89 -3.15 15.99
CA LEU A 96 7.07 -1.99 15.11
C LEU A 96 7.87 -0.90 15.86
N PRO A 97 9.00 -0.42 15.33
CA PRO A 97 9.76 0.65 15.97
C PRO A 97 8.93 1.93 16.11
N GLN A 98 9.08 2.62 17.24
CA GLN A 98 8.31 3.82 17.57
C GLN A 98 8.36 4.89 16.47
N GLU A 99 9.54 5.11 15.87
CA GLU A 99 9.73 6.09 14.80
C GLU A 99 8.87 5.82 13.55
N LEU A 100 8.54 4.55 13.27
CA LEU A 100 7.67 4.16 12.16
C LEU A 100 6.20 4.14 12.59
N LEU A 101 5.92 3.74 13.84
CA LEU A 101 4.59 3.81 14.43
C LEU A 101 4.05 5.25 14.48
N ASP A 102 4.91 6.23 14.82
CA ASP A 102 4.55 7.64 14.85
C ASP A 102 4.05 8.16 13.49
N LEU A 103 4.53 7.59 12.39
CA LEU A 103 4.04 7.93 11.04
C LEU A 103 2.59 7.47 10.83
N LEU A 104 2.20 6.35 11.45
CA LEU A 104 0.85 5.80 11.33
C LEU A 104 -0.17 6.57 12.18
N HIS A 105 0.27 7.32 13.19
CA HIS A 105 -0.59 8.18 14.01
C HIS A 105 -0.93 9.52 13.35
N HIS A 106 -0.43 9.80 12.13
CA HIS A 106 -0.82 10.99 11.41
C HIS A 106 -2.31 10.93 11.04
N GLU A 107 -3.02 12.06 11.16
CA GLU A 107 -4.48 12.17 10.92
C GLU A 107 -4.96 11.76 9.52
N ALA A 108 -4.04 11.50 8.59
CA ALA A 108 -4.34 11.15 7.20
C ALA A 108 -4.26 9.64 6.94
N VAL A 109 -3.91 8.86 7.95
CA VAL A 109 -3.53 7.43 7.84
C VAL A 109 -4.60 6.50 8.41
N ASP A 110 -5.47 7.02 9.28
CA ASP A 110 -6.49 6.27 10.03
C ASP A 110 -5.86 5.05 10.71
N HIS A 111 -5.01 5.28 11.73
CA HIS A 111 -4.18 4.28 12.39
C HIS A 111 -4.94 2.96 12.68
N GLU A 112 -6.16 3.08 13.17
CA GLU A 112 -6.99 1.97 13.60
C GLU A 112 -7.48 1.10 12.43
N ASP A 113 -7.73 1.66 11.24
CA ASP A 113 -8.18 0.92 10.06
C ASP A 113 -7.05 0.06 9.48
N VAL A 114 -6.77 -1.07 10.13
CA VAL A 114 -5.66 -1.98 9.78
C VAL A 114 -6.08 -3.44 9.90
N THR A 115 -5.63 -4.24 8.96
CA THR A 115 -5.74 -5.71 8.99
C THR A 115 -4.37 -6.38 8.91
N PHE A 116 -3.38 -5.71 8.33
CA PHE A 116 -1.98 -6.14 8.37
C PHE A 116 -1.00 -4.95 8.41
N CYS A 117 0.18 -5.19 8.97
CA CYS A 117 1.27 -4.23 8.98
C CYS A 117 2.60 -4.92 8.71
N CYS A 118 3.41 -4.35 7.82
CA CYS A 118 4.76 -4.81 7.53
C CYS A 118 5.75 -3.65 7.68
N TRP A 119 6.97 -3.90 8.15
CA TRP A 119 7.99 -2.85 8.22
C TRP A 119 9.39 -3.38 7.94
N SER A 120 10.29 -2.50 7.54
CA SER A 120 11.70 -2.79 7.34
C SER A 120 12.54 -1.75 8.07
N VAL A 121 13.49 -2.21 8.88
CA VAL A 121 14.42 -1.36 9.65
C VAL A 121 15.80 -1.26 9.03
N ASP A 122 16.15 -2.22 8.16
CA ASP A 122 17.43 -2.33 7.47
C ASP A 122 17.32 -1.92 5.98
N GLY A 123 16.11 -1.62 5.49
CA GLY A 123 15.83 -1.32 4.09
C GLY A 123 15.91 -2.52 3.15
N VAL A 124 15.95 -3.74 3.70
CA VAL A 124 16.12 -4.98 2.95
C VAL A 124 15.07 -6.02 3.35
N SER A 125 14.94 -6.28 4.64
CA SER A 125 14.11 -7.36 5.19
C SER A 125 12.81 -6.80 5.75
N TRP A 126 11.70 -7.45 5.43
CA TRP A 126 10.40 -7.14 6.03
C TRP A 126 10.18 -7.95 7.32
N SER A 127 9.53 -7.31 8.27
CA SER A 127 9.04 -7.87 9.53
C SER A 127 7.56 -7.57 9.66
N THR A 128 6.88 -8.36 10.48
CA THR A 128 5.46 -8.22 10.81
C THR A 128 5.27 -8.39 12.31
N GLY A 129 4.09 -8.01 12.80
CA GLY A 129 3.73 -8.19 14.20
C GLY A 129 3.49 -9.64 14.59
N THR A 130 3.23 -9.86 15.87
CA THR A 130 2.97 -11.20 16.45
C THR A 130 1.50 -11.60 16.43
N ALA A 131 0.67 -10.90 15.64
CA ALA A 131 -0.74 -11.21 15.45
C ALA A 131 -0.95 -12.71 15.16
N GLN A 132 -1.82 -13.33 15.95
CA GLN A 132 -2.24 -14.70 15.74
C GLN A 132 -3.49 -14.69 14.87
N ILE A 133 -3.43 -15.36 13.72
CA ILE A 133 -4.50 -15.42 12.73
C ILE A 133 -4.86 -16.89 12.55
N ALA A 134 -6.13 -17.23 12.72
CA ALA A 134 -6.59 -18.60 12.50
C ALA A 134 -6.47 -18.98 11.01
N GLU A 135 -6.25 -20.26 10.72
CA GLU A 135 -6.04 -20.73 9.32
C GLU A 135 -7.20 -20.42 8.37
N ASN A 136 -8.40 -20.17 8.91
CA ASN A 136 -9.60 -19.89 8.14
C ASN A 136 -9.94 -18.38 8.07
N MET A 137 -9.07 -17.50 8.54
CA MET A 137 -9.22 -16.05 8.50
C MET A 137 -8.16 -15.45 7.59
N GLU A 138 -8.49 -14.36 6.91
CA GLU A 138 -7.56 -13.67 6.01
C GLU A 138 -7.39 -12.20 6.44
N ASP A 139 -6.15 -11.73 6.47
CA ASP A 139 -5.79 -10.34 6.78
C ASP A 139 -5.83 -9.41 5.55
N GLY A 140 -6.13 -9.96 4.37
CA GLY A 140 -6.14 -9.26 3.08
C GLY A 140 -4.76 -9.04 2.45
N ALA A 141 -3.66 -9.33 3.15
CA ALA A 141 -2.31 -9.08 2.63
C ALA A 141 -2.01 -9.90 1.37
N GLY A 142 -2.61 -11.09 1.24
CA GLY A 142 -2.44 -11.98 0.09
C GLY A 142 -2.90 -11.39 -1.25
N TRP A 143 -3.84 -10.44 -1.25
CA TRP A 143 -4.37 -9.83 -2.47
C TRP A 143 -4.06 -8.33 -2.57
N LEU A 144 -3.90 -7.62 -1.45
CA LEU A 144 -3.52 -6.21 -1.42
C LEU A 144 -2.04 -5.98 -1.71
N LEU A 145 -1.13 -6.83 -1.21
CA LEU A 145 0.31 -6.69 -1.49
C LEU A 145 0.62 -6.76 -2.99
N PRO A 146 0.08 -7.71 -3.78
CA PRO A 146 0.23 -7.72 -5.24
C PRO A 146 -0.13 -6.39 -5.92
N MET A 147 -1.12 -5.64 -5.41
CA MET A 147 -1.54 -4.36 -6.01
C MET A 147 -0.47 -3.27 -5.90
N VAL A 148 0.45 -3.36 -4.93
CA VAL A 148 1.43 -2.31 -4.64
C VAL A 148 2.83 -2.63 -5.14
N GLN A 149 3.04 -3.84 -5.67
CA GLN A 149 4.33 -4.34 -6.14
C GLN A 149 4.30 -4.80 -7.61
N MET A 150 3.36 -4.27 -8.40
CA MET A 150 3.26 -4.63 -9.82
C MET A 150 4.47 -4.13 -10.61
N ASP A 151 4.98 -4.99 -11.51
CA ASP A 151 5.81 -4.53 -12.62
C ASP A 151 4.97 -3.83 -13.70
N ALA A 152 5.63 -3.32 -14.74
CA ALA A 152 4.94 -2.58 -15.80
C ALA A 152 3.87 -3.42 -16.51
N GLN A 153 4.12 -4.70 -16.77
CA GLN A 153 3.19 -5.56 -17.49
C GLN A 153 1.98 -5.90 -16.60
N GLN A 154 2.22 -6.23 -15.34
CA GLN A 154 1.19 -6.48 -14.35
C GLN A 154 0.30 -5.24 -14.18
N PHE A 155 0.90 -4.05 -14.08
CA PHE A 155 0.15 -2.80 -14.00
C PHE A 155 -0.70 -2.55 -15.25
N ILE A 156 -0.17 -2.81 -16.45
CA ILE A 156 -0.91 -2.68 -17.70
C ILE A 156 -2.14 -3.60 -17.70
N GLU A 157 -2.00 -4.86 -17.29
CA GLU A 157 -3.13 -5.80 -17.24
C GLU A 157 -4.17 -5.39 -16.20
N TRP A 158 -3.73 -4.94 -15.02
CA TRP A 158 -4.63 -4.36 -14.02
C TRP A 158 -5.36 -3.11 -14.57
N ALA A 159 -4.63 -2.21 -15.22
CA ALA A 159 -5.16 -0.96 -15.77
C ALA A 159 -6.20 -1.21 -16.89
N LYS A 160 -6.01 -2.25 -17.71
CA LYS A 160 -7.03 -2.66 -18.72
C LYS A 160 -8.37 -2.99 -18.07
N HIS A 161 -8.33 -3.68 -16.92
CA HIS A 161 -9.54 -4.02 -16.18
C HIS A 161 -10.11 -2.82 -15.43
N TYR A 162 -9.26 -2.10 -14.70
CA TYR A 162 -9.68 -0.99 -13.83
C TYR A 162 -10.24 0.21 -14.61
N TYR A 163 -9.58 0.64 -15.69
CA TYR A 163 -10.01 1.81 -16.47
C TYR A 163 -10.98 1.48 -17.60
N GLY A 164 -11.12 0.20 -17.97
CA GLY A 164 -11.99 -0.26 -19.05
C GLY A 164 -11.78 0.53 -20.35
N ASP A 165 -12.85 1.09 -20.89
CA ASP A 165 -12.84 1.88 -22.13
C ASP A 165 -11.89 3.09 -22.06
N GLN A 166 -11.62 3.62 -20.88
CA GLN A 166 -10.72 4.76 -20.74
C GLN A 166 -9.26 4.39 -21.02
N PHE A 167 -8.88 3.12 -20.83
CA PHE A 167 -7.53 2.61 -21.08
C PHE A 167 -7.00 3.02 -22.46
N GLY A 168 -7.86 2.98 -23.49
CA GLY A 168 -7.52 3.31 -24.87
C GLY A 168 -7.05 4.75 -25.10
N LYS A 169 -7.29 5.69 -24.16
CA LYS A 169 -6.83 7.08 -24.28
C LYS A 169 -5.31 7.20 -24.23
N ILE A 170 -4.64 6.29 -23.51
CA ILE A 170 -3.17 6.26 -23.35
C ILE A 170 -2.61 4.99 -23.97
N GLY A 171 -3.27 3.86 -23.72
CA GLY A 171 -2.89 2.55 -24.23
C GLY A 171 -1.61 1.99 -23.60
N GLU A 172 -1.30 0.77 -23.99
CA GLU A 172 -0.18 -0.01 -23.45
C GLU A 172 1.17 0.69 -23.61
N ALA A 173 1.47 1.21 -24.82
CA ALA A 173 2.73 1.90 -25.09
C ALA A 173 2.89 3.19 -24.27
N GLY A 174 1.81 3.93 -24.03
CA GLY A 174 1.85 5.15 -23.24
C GLY A 174 2.10 4.87 -21.76
N LEU A 175 1.47 3.84 -21.22
CA LEU A 175 1.70 3.41 -19.84
C LEU A 175 3.08 2.79 -19.65
N LEU A 176 3.57 1.96 -20.57
CA LEU A 176 4.92 1.38 -20.49
C LEU A 176 5.98 2.49 -20.44
N ALA A 177 5.89 3.48 -21.34
CA ALA A 177 6.79 4.63 -21.34
C ALA A 177 6.66 5.52 -20.09
N ALA A 178 5.48 5.52 -19.46
CA ALA A 178 5.26 6.19 -18.19
C ALA A 178 5.66 5.33 -16.98
N PHE A 179 5.81 4.02 -17.09
CA PHE A 179 6.20 3.17 -15.97
C PHE A 179 7.72 3.13 -15.80
N GLU A 180 8.47 3.17 -16.91
CA GLU A 180 9.94 3.03 -16.95
C GLU A 180 10.73 4.29 -16.56
N LYS A 181 10.08 5.46 -16.51
CA LYS A 181 10.73 6.74 -16.18
C LYS A 181 11.14 6.87 -14.71
#